data_AF-A0A928YBV4-F1
#
_entry.id   AF-A0A928YBV4-F1
#
_cell.length_a   1.000
_cell.length_b   1.000
_cell.length_c   1.000
_cell.angle_alpha   90.00
_cell.angle_beta   90.00
_cell.angle_gamma   90.00
#
_symmetry.space_group_name_H-M   'P 1'
#
loop_
_entity.id
_entity.type
_entity.pdbx_description
1 polymer ?
#
loop_
_entity_poly.entity_id
_entity_poly.type
_entity_poly.pdbx_seq_one_letter_code
_entity_poly.pdbx_strand_id
1 'polypeptide(L)' 'MRELKVPVSADEIIEAVKKMKKSDREAFVEDLLAITSPEYLQSIKEARAGYKTGKTKSHKEIFGK' A
#
# COMPACT_ATOMS: atom_id res chain seq x y z
N MET A 1 9.90 21.55 -0.12
CA MET A 1 10.33 20.14 -0.13
C MET A 1 11.83 20.11 -0.39
N ARG A 2 12.63 19.41 0.42
CA ARG A 2 14.06 19.21 0.10
C ARG A 2 14.16 18.01 -0.84
N GLU A 3 14.72 18.20 -2.02
CA GLU A 3 15.03 17.10 -2.93
C GLU A 3 16.32 16.42 -2.45
N LEU A 4 16.21 15.17 -2.00
CA LEU A 4 17.35 14.32 -1.73
C LEU A 4 17.79 13.69 -3.06
N LYS A 5 18.92 14.15 -3.60
CA LYS A 5 19.57 13.45 -4.73
C LYS A 5 20.22 12.18 -4.18
N VAL A 6 19.49 11.08 -4.26
CA VAL A 6 20.03 9.75 -3.98
C VAL A 6 20.67 9.23 -5.28
N PRO A 7 21.99 9.04 -5.34
CA PRO A 7 22.67 8.58 -6.54
C PRO A 7 22.50 7.06 -6.69
N VAL A 8 21.26 6.62 -6.90
CA VAL A 8 20.92 5.21 -7.11
C VAL A 8 20.15 5.11 -8.42
N SER A 9 20.66 4.28 -9.33
CA SER A 9 20.02 4.01 -10.61
C SER A 9 18.83 3.05 -10.44
N ALA A 10 17.91 3.07 -11.42
CA ALA A 10 16.81 2.11 -11.46
C ALA A 10 17.32 0.66 -11.52
N ASP A 11 18.40 0.41 -12.26
CA ASP A 11 18.99 -0.93 -12.40
C ASP A 11 19.52 -1.47 -11.07
N GLU A 12 20.16 -0.64 -10.25
CA GLU A 12 20.62 -1.02 -8.91
C GLU A 12 19.46 -1.39 -7.98
N ILE A 13 18.33 -0.68 -8.08
CA ILE A 13 17.11 -0.99 -7.32
C ILE A 13 16.53 -2.32 -7.79
N ILE A 14 16.43 -2.53 -9.10
CA ILE A 14 15.89 -3.76 -9.69
C ILE A 14 16.73 -4.96 -9.25
N GLU A 15 18.05 -4.86 -9.29
CA GLU A 15 18.95 -5.93 -8.85
C GLU A 15 18.85 -6.19 -7.35
N ALA A 16 18.67 -5.14 -6.52
CA ALA A 16 18.44 -5.31 -5.09
C ALA A 16 17.13 -6.08 -4.82
N VAL A 17 16.03 -5.70 -5.51
CA VAL A 17 14.72 -6.37 -5.37
C VAL A 17 14.78 -7.82 -5.85
N LYS A 18 15.51 -8.12 -6.93
CA LYS A 18 15.68 -9.51 -7.41
C LYS A 18 16.41 -10.40 -6.40
N LYS A 19 17.36 -9.85 -5.64
CA LYS A 19 18.15 -10.57 -4.61
C LYS A 19 17.39 -10.80 -3.30
N MET A 20 16.23 -10.18 -3.11
CA MET A 20 15.40 -10.39 -1.94
C MET A 20 14.86 -11.83 -1.89
N LYS A 21 14.54 -12.29 -0.68
CA LYS A 21 13.75 -13.51 -0.50
C LYS A 21 12.39 -13.31 -1.17
N LYS A 22 11.80 -14.41 -1.65
CA LYS A 22 10.52 -14.37 -2.37
C LYS A 22 9.43 -13.63 -1.59
N SER A 23 9.26 -13.94 -0.30
CA SER A 23 8.28 -13.29 0.58
C SER A 23 8.47 -11.79 0.66
N ASP A 24 9.71 -11.35 0.83
CA ASP A 24 10.04 -9.94 1.03
C ASP A 24 9.86 -9.16 -0.27
N ARG A 25 10.18 -9.79 -1.41
CA ARG A 25 9.94 -9.24 -2.74
C ARG A 25 8.45 -9.10 -3.05
N GLU A 26 7.64 -10.12 -2.73
CA GLU A 26 6.18 -10.08 -2.92
C GLU A 26 5.56 -8.96 -2.09
N ALA A 27 5.91 -8.87 -0.80
CA ALA A 27 5.45 -7.78 0.07
C ALA A 27 5.86 -6.39 -0.46
N PHE A 28 7.11 -6.23 -0.91
CA PHE A 28 7.59 -4.98 -1.49
C PHE A 28 6.80 -4.57 -2.74
N VAL A 29 6.54 -5.52 -3.65
CA VAL A 29 5.80 -5.23 -4.89
C VAL A 29 4.34 -4.90 -4.57
N GLU A 30 3.71 -5.60 -3.63
CA GLU A 30 2.35 -5.27 -3.17
C GLU A 30 2.27 -3.85 -2.59
N ASP A 31 3.21 -3.48 -1.73
CA ASP A 31 3.30 -2.13 -1.16
C ASP A 31 3.54 -1.08 -2.26
N LEU A 32 4.42 -1.36 -3.22
CA LEU A 32 4.68 -0.46 -4.34
C LEU A 32 3.43 -0.23 -5.17
N LEU A 33 2.71 -1.31 -5.54
CA LEU A 33 1.46 -1.23 -6.28
C LEU A 33 0.41 -0.43 -5.51
N ALA A 34 0.27 -0.70 -4.21
CA ALA A 34 -0.63 0.03 -3.33
C ALA A 34 -0.33 1.54 -3.29
N ILE A 35 0.95 1.93 -3.18
CA ILE A 35 1.37 3.34 -3.13
C ILE A 35 1.12 4.04 -4.48
N THR A 36 1.25 3.32 -5.59
CA THR A 36 1.02 3.87 -6.93
C THR A 36 -0.46 4.00 -7.30
N SER A 37 -1.41 3.52 -6.48
CA SER A 37 -2.86 3.67 -6.70
C SER A 37 -3.45 4.72 -5.74
N PRO A 38 -3.77 5.92 -6.24
CA PRO A 38 -4.43 6.96 -5.43
C PRO A 38 -5.77 6.50 -4.85
N GLU A 39 -6.54 5.71 -5.61
CA GLU A 39 -7.86 5.20 -5.22
C GLU A 39 -7.74 4.22 -4.05
N TYR A 40 -6.74 3.33 -4.11
CA TYR A 40 -6.47 2.39 -3.02
C TYR A 40 -6.05 3.12 -1.73
N LEU A 41 -5.15 4.10 -1.84
CA LEU A 41 -4.75 4.93 -0.70
C LEU A 41 -5.93 5.72 -0.11
N GLN A 42 -6.84 6.20 -0.97
CA GLN A 42 -8.05 6.90 -0.53
C GLN A 42 -9.00 5.97 0.22
N SER A 43 -9.23 4.76 -0.29
CA SER A 43 -10.02 3.72 0.38
C SER A 43 -9.48 3.39 1.79
N ILE A 44 -8.16 3.25 1.93
CA ILE A 44 -7.52 3.02 3.24
C ILE A 44 -7.77 4.18 4.21
N LYS A 45 -7.67 5.43 3.73
CA LYS A 45 -7.92 6.62 4.57
C LYS A 45 -9.35 6.64 5.08
N GLU A 46 -10.32 6.36 4.21
CA GLU A 46 -11.74 6.30 4.56
C GLU A 46 -12.05 5.19 5.56
N ALA A 47 -11.51 3.99 5.33
CA ALA A 47 -11.65 2.86 6.25
C ALA A 47 -11.09 3.19 7.64
N ARG A 48 -9.88 3.79 7.70
CA ARG A 48 -9.25 4.21 8.97
C ARG A 48 -10.05 5.31 9.67
N ALA A 49 -10.60 6.27 8.92
CA ALA A 49 -11.46 7.30 9.49
C ALA A 49 -12.74 6.71 10.09
N GLY A 50 -13.40 5.79 9.36
CA GLY A 50 -14.58 5.06 9.85
C GLY A 50 -14.29 4.25 11.12
N TYR A 51 -13.17 3.52 11.15
CA TYR A 51 -12.75 2.79 12.34
C TYR A 51 -12.54 3.72 13.55
N LYS A 52 -11.84 4.85 13.36
CA LYS A 52 -11.58 5.84 14.42
C LYS A 52 -12.87 6.46 14.99
N THR A 53 -13.90 6.62 14.17
CA THR A 53 -15.20 7.13 14.64
C THR A 53 -16.12 6.05 15.22
N GLY A 54 -15.64 4.80 15.32
CA GLY A 54 -16.42 3.67 15.82
C GLY A 54 -17.53 3.23 14.86
N LYS A 55 -17.43 3.57 13.57
CA LYS A 55 -18.44 3.21 12.57
C LYS A 55 -18.47 1.70 12.39
N THR A 56 -19.62 1.10 12.69
CA THR A 56 -19.91 -0.31 12.45
C THR A 56 -20.90 -0.47 11.31
N LYS A 57 -20.92 -1.65 10.68
CA LYS A 57 -21.98 -2.06 9.75
C LYS A 57 -22.54 -3.40 10.19
N SER A 58 -23.85 -3.57 10.08
CA SER A 58 -24.53 -4.83 10.37
C SER A 58 -24.30 -5.86 9.26
N HIS A 59 -24.53 -7.14 9.58
CA HIS A 59 -24.46 -8.23 8.60
C HIS A 59 -25.38 -7.95 7.40
N LYS A 60 -26.61 -7.50 7.66
CA LYS A 60 -27.59 -7.15 6.63
C LYS A 60 -27.11 -6.00 5.72
N GLU A 61 -26.45 -4.98 6.26
CA GLU A 61 -25.92 -3.87 5.46
C GLU A 61 -24.76 -4.27 4.54
N ILE A 62 -23.96 -5.27 4.94
CA ILE A 62 -22.82 -5.74 4.15
C ILE A 62 -23.24 -6.83 3.16
N PHE A 63 -24.07 -7.77 3.60
CA PHE A 63 -24.33 -9.02 2.89
C PHE A 63 -25.78 -9.16 2.38
N GLY A 64 -26.67 -8.23 2.73
CA GLY A 64 -28.04 -8.17 2.23
C GLY A 64 -28.98 -9.28 2.73
N LYS A 65 -28.53 -10.12 3.66
CA LYS A 65 -29.30 -11.22 4.27
C LYS A 65 -29.08 -11.27 5.78
#